data_AF-A0A1Z8NM81-F1
#
_entry.id   AF-A0A1Z8NM81-F1
#
_cell.length_a   1.000
_cell.length_b   1.000
_cell.length_c   1.000
_cell.angle_alpha   90.00
_cell.angle_beta   90.00
_cell.angle_gamma   90.00
#
_symmetry.space_group_name_H-M   'P 1'
#
loop_
_entity.id
_entity.type
_entity.pdbx_description
1 polymer ?
#
loop_
_entity_poly.entity_id
_entity_poly.type
_entity_poly.pdbx_seq_one_letter_code
_entity_poly.pdbx_strand_id
1 'polypeptide(L)' 'MDFLFVAVGDVVAVASPSQPAYLAQVIFCEGGARSAHPSFLQVVREDDLAVLTIQADWVVARLPCG' A
#
# COMPACT_ATOMS: atom_id res chain seq x y z
N MET A 1 -3.94 -13.98 9.46
CA MET A 1 -3.89 -12.56 9.12
C MET A 1 -4.72 -12.40 7.87
N ASP A 2 -5.83 -11.69 7.97
CA ASP A 2 -6.66 -11.42 6.79
C ASP A 2 -5.98 -10.35 5.96
N PHE A 3 -5.74 -10.64 4.67
CA PHE A 3 -5.16 -9.67 3.76
C PHE A 3 -6.18 -8.56 3.46
N LEU A 4 -5.80 -7.30 3.70
CA LEU A 4 -6.60 -6.15 3.26
C LEU A 4 -6.64 -6.14 1.73
N PHE A 5 -7.85 -6.08 1.16
CA PHE A 5 -8.00 -5.92 -0.28
C PHE A 5 -7.70 -4.47 -0.65
N VAL A 6 -6.61 -4.24 -1.39
CA VAL A 6 -6.14 -2.91 -1.79
C VAL A 6 -6.18 -2.78 -3.30
N ALA A 7 -6.68 -1.65 -3.80
CA ALA A 7 -6.78 -1.32 -5.21
C ALA A 7 -6.05 -0.01 -5.54
N VAL A 8 -5.73 0.18 -6.82
CA VAL A 8 -5.20 1.46 -7.32
C VAL A 8 -6.23 2.57 -7.03
N GLY A 9 -5.75 3.68 -6.48
CA GLY A 9 -6.55 4.82 -6.04
C GLY A 9 -6.84 4.82 -4.53
N ASP A 10 -6.74 3.67 -3.85
CA ASP A 10 -6.94 3.59 -2.41
C ASP A 10 -5.88 4.41 -1.65
N VAL A 11 -6.30 5.14 -0.62
CA VAL A 11 -5.40 5.74 0.36
C VAL A 11 -5.20 4.74 1.50
N VAL A 12 -3.94 4.45 1.81
CA VAL A 12 -3.55 3.45 2.80
C VAL A 12 -2.62 4.03 3.86
N ALA A 13 -2.77 3.53 5.08
CA ALA A 13 -1.77 3.71 6.12
C ALA A 13 -0.74 2.60 6.00
N VAL A 14 0.54 2.98 5.90
CA VAL A 14 1.67 2.07 5.73
C VAL A 14 2.54 2.08 6.97
N ALA A 15 2.81 0.91 7.54
CA ALA A 15 3.72 0.72 8.66
C ALA A 15 4.93 -0.12 8.21
N SER A 16 5.96 0.54 7.69
CA SER A 16 7.22 -0.13 7.31
C SER A 16 8.14 -0.32 8.53
N PRO A 17 8.99 -1.37 8.58
CA PRO A 17 9.90 -1.59 9.71
C PRO A 17 10.96 -0.48 9.92
N SER A 18 11.30 0.26 8.87
CA SER A 18 12.43 1.20 8.84
C SER A 18 12.02 2.67 8.97
N GLN A 19 10.72 2.99 8.99
CA GLN A 19 10.22 4.36 8.96
C GLN A 19 8.94 4.50 9.79
N PRO A 20 8.65 5.69 10.34
CA PRO A 20 7.36 5.98 10.97
C PRO A 20 6.19 5.67 10.03
N ALA A 21 5.01 5.40 10.59
CA ALA A 21 3.82 5.18 9.78
C ALA A 21 3.47 6.43 8.96
N TYR A 22 3.04 6.24 7.72
CA TYR A 22 2.68 7.32 6.80
C TYR A 22 1.45 6.97 5.96
N LEU A 23 0.82 8.01 5.40
CA LEU A 23 -0.24 7.86 4.42
C LEU A 23 0.33 7.85 3.01
N ALA A 24 -0.23 6.98 2.17
CA ALA A 24 0.15 6.92 0.77
C ALA A 24 -1.04 6.48 -0.09
N GLN A 25 -1.06 6.95 -1.34
CA GLN A 25 -2.03 6.51 -2.34
C GLN A 25 -1.44 5.38 -3.18
N VAL A 26 -2.18 4.30 -3.37
CA VAL A 26 -1.76 3.20 -4.24
C VAL A 26 -1.89 3.61 -5.71
N ILE A 27 -0.79 3.51 -6.45
CA ILE A 27 -0.73 3.83 -7.87
C ILE A 27 -0.49 2.58 -8.74
N PHE A 28 -0.05 1.48 -8.15
CA PHE A 28 0.13 0.21 -8.84
C PHE A 28 0.02 -0.97 -7.86
N CYS A 29 -0.59 -2.07 -8.32
CA CYS A 29 -0.66 -3.33 -7.59
C CYS A 29 0.01 -4.44 -8.41
N GLU A 30 1.05 -5.08 -7.88
CA GLU A 30 1.65 -6.27 -8.49
C GLU A 30 1.04 -7.54 -7.88
N GLY A 31 0.11 -8.17 -8.61
CA GLY A 31 -0.35 -9.53 -8.32
C GLY A 31 0.65 -10.53 -8.87
N GLY A 32 1.40 -11.23 -8.01
CA GLY A 32 2.30 -12.29 -8.45
C GLY A 32 1.53 -13.36 -9.21
N ALA A 33 2.09 -13.88 -10.31
CA ALA A 33 1.45 -14.82 -11.26
C ALA A 33 0.88 -16.14 -10.66
N ARG A 34 0.98 -16.34 -9.34
CA ARG A 34 0.52 -17.53 -8.59
C ARG A 34 -0.28 -17.21 -7.32
N SER A 35 -0.59 -15.94 -7.04
CA SER A 35 -1.23 -15.49 -5.80
C SER A 35 -2.41 -14.56 -6.12
N ALA A 36 -3.56 -14.80 -5.47
CA ALA A 36 -4.72 -13.91 -5.55
C ALA A 36 -4.49 -12.55 -4.84
N HIS A 37 -3.34 -12.37 -4.19
CA HIS A 37 -3.01 -11.21 -3.38
C HIS A 37 -1.77 -10.48 -3.92
N PRO A 38 -1.78 -9.13 -3.94
CA PRO A 38 -0.63 -8.36 -4.37
C PRO A 38 0.56 -8.65 -3.45
N SER A 39 1.71 -8.94 -4.03
CA SER A 39 2.95 -9.14 -3.28
C SER A 39 3.64 -7.80 -3.02
N PHE A 40 3.51 -6.87 -3.97
CA PHE A 40 4.07 -5.54 -3.89
C PHE A 40 3.06 -4.49 -4.36
N LEU A 41 3.16 -3.30 -3.79
CA LEU A 41 2.40 -2.13 -4.19
C LEU A 41 3.40 -1.02 -4.54
N GLN A 42 3.07 -0.20 -5.53
CA GLN A 42 3.68 1.13 -5.64
C GLN A 42 2.72 2.15 -5.08
N VAL A 43 3.24 3.02 -4.23
CA VAL A 43 2.46 4.06 -3.55
C VAL A 43 3.14 5.42 -3.70
N VAL A 44 2.35 6.48 -3.64
CA VAL A 44 2.83 7.87 -3.53
C VAL A 44 2.58 8.33 -2.11
N ARG A 45 3.64 8.68 -1.37
CA ARG A 45 3.51 9.24 -0.02
C ARG A 45 2.92 10.64 -0.08
N GLU A 46 1.98 10.95 0.81
CA GLU A 46 1.30 12.26 0.80
C GLU A 46 2.20 13.43 1.20
N ASP A 47 3.14 13.21 2.13
CA ASP A 47 3.97 14.29 2.70
C ASP A 47 4.99 14.88 1.71
N ASP A 48 5.63 14.02 0.91
CA ASP A 48 6.79 14.38 0.07
C ASP A 48 6.63 13.96 -1.40
N LEU A 49 5.50 13.34 -1.75
CA LEU A 49 5.20 12.80 -3.08
C LEU A 49 6.22 11.75 -3.56
N ALA A 50 6.96 11.12 -2.65
CA ALA A 50 7.89 10.06 -3.00
C ALA A 50 7.12 8.82 -3.50
N VAL A 51 7.57 8.28 -4.63
CA VAL A 51 7.09 7.00 -5.16
C VAL A 51 7.89 5.87 -4.52
N LEU A 52 7.20 4.95 -3.86
CA LEU A 52 7.80 3.87 -3.09
C LEU A 52 7.21 2.52 -3.52
N THR A 53 8.05 1.51 -3.64
CA THR A 53 7.62 0.12 -3.70
C THR A 53 7.59 -0.45 -2.29
N ILE A 54 6.43 -0.95 -1.86
CA ILE A 54 6.22 -1.52 -0.53
C ILE A 54 5.71 -2.95 -0.63
N GLN A 55 5.91 -3.72 0.44
CA GLN A 55 5.22 -4.99 0.59
C GLN A 55 3.75 -4.75 0.97
N ALA A 56 2.83 -5.53 0.42
CA ALA A 56 1.41 -5.34 0.66
C ALA A 56 1.00 -5.59 2.13
N ASP A 57 1.77 -6.39 2.86
CA ASP A 57 1.58 -6.68 4.29
C ASP A 57 1.93 -5.51 5.21
N TRP A 58 2.59 -4.46 4.69
CA TRP A 58 2.84 -3.23 5.44
C TRP A 58 1.63 -2.30 5.48
N VAL A 59 0.58 -2.60 4.70
CA VAL A 59 -0.69 -1.87 4.74
C VAL A 59 -1.47 -2.30 5.98
N VAL A 60 -1.67 -1.36 6.92
CA VAL A 60 -2.37 -1.63 8.19
C VAL A 60 -3.81 -1.16 8.20
N ALA A 61 -4.16 -0.20 7.34
CA ALA A 61 -5.52 0.28 7.17
C ALA A 61 -5.72 0.88 5.77
N ARG A 62 -6.95 0.79 5.27
CA ARG A 62 -7.42 1.58 4.13
C ARG A 62 -8.33 2.68 4.63
N LEU A 63 -8.08 3.91 4.20
CA LEU A 63 -8.93 5.05 4.52
C LEU A 63 -10.07 5.15 3.51
N PRO A 64 -11.30 5.48 3.93
CA PRO A 64 -12.40 5.70 2.99
C PRO A 64 -12.06 6.87 2.07
N CYS A 65 -12.25 6.68 0.77
CA CYS A 65 -12.31 7.77 -0.19
C CYS A 65 -13.51 8.65 0.22
N GLY A 66 -13.28 9.95 0.39
CA GLY A 66 -14.37 10.93 0.55
C GLY A 66 -15.30 10.96 -0.65
#